data_AF-A0A3Q2ZCJ6-F1
#
_entry.id   AF-A0A3Q2ZCJ6-F1
#
_cell.length_a   1.000
_cell.length_b   1.000
_cell.length_c   1.000
_cell.angle_alpha   90.00
_cell.angle_beta   90.00
_cell.angle_gamma   90.00
#
_symmetry.space_group_name_H-M   'P 1'
#
loop_
_entity.id
_entity.type
_entity.pdbx_description
1 polymer ?
#
loop_
_entity_poly.entity_id
_entity_poly.type
_entity_poly.pdbx_seq_one_letter_code
_entity_poly.pdbx_strand_id
1 'polypeptide(L)'
;MIPSPYPGRPWEKLGADLFVLGGKTYLLVISFMRNRKEKIKKNLDKKLGAEFLSVRQGCGGVKLTYVEGWVIISLANTIFGFDGWNSEVKDLNYVDQTISFSTTI
;
A
#
# COMPACT_ATOMS: atom_id res chain seq x y z
N MET A 1 -50.15 17.15 -14.63
CA MET A 1 -49.12 16.56 -13.75
C MET A 1 -47.77 16.77 -14.40
N ILE A 2 -46.82 17.39 -13.69
CA ILE A 2 -45.43 17.58 -14.17
C ILE A 2 -44.69 16.26 -13.92
N PRO A 3 -43.95 15.70 -14.91
CA PRO A 3 -43.22 14.46 -14.69
C PRO A 3 -42.11 14.67 -13.65
N SER A 4 -42.03 13.76 -12.68
CA SER A 4 -40.98 13.75 -11.66
C SER A 4 -39.62 13.46 -12.33
N PRO A 5 -38.56 14.24 -12.03
CA PRO A 5 -37.21 13.97 -12.52
C PRO A 5 -36.54 12.78 -11.81
N TYR A 6 -37.23 12.14 -10.86
CA TYR A 6 -36.72 10.98 -10.11
C TYR A 6 -37.43 9.69 -10.55
N PRO A 7 -36.69 8.59 -10.78
CA PRO A 7 -37.26 7.31 -11.19
C PRO A 7 -38.08 6.68 -10.06
N GLY A 8 -39.13 5.94 -10.43
CA GLY A 8 -40.09 5.35 -9.49
C GLY A 8 -39.53 4.20 -8.63
N ARG A 9 -38.30 3.72 -8.91
CA ARG A 9 -37.63 2.65 -8.16
C ARG A 9 -36.21 3.07 -7.75
N PRO A 10 -35.74 2.74 -6.53
CA PRO A 10 -34.40 3.12 -6.04
C PRO A 10 -33.22 2.57 -6.86
N TRP A 11 -33.44 1.55 -7.71
CA TRP A 11 -32.41 0.87 -8.51
C TRP A 11 -32.54 1.08 -10.04
N GLU A 12 -33.49 1.88 -10.52
CA GLU A 12 -33.41 2.42 -11.88
C GLU A 12 -32.36 3.54 -11.88
N LYS A 13 -31.17 3.24 -12.38
CA LYS A 13 -30.04 4.17 -12.37
C LYS A 13 -29.81 4.80 -13.73
N LEU A 14 -29.74 6.14 -13.72
CA LEU A 14 -28.81 6.88 -14.56
C LEU A 14 -27.38 6.39 -14.27
N GLY A 15 -26.77 5.72 -15.25
CA GLY A 15 -25.31 5.56 -15.36
C GLY A 15 -24.66 4.39 -14.59
N ALA A 16 -24.35 3.33 -15.36
CA ALA A 16 -23.40 2.24 -15.13
C ALA A 16 -23.76 1.09 -14.17
N ASP A 17 -23.75 -0.18 -14.56
CA ASP A 17 -24.26 -0.91 -15.75
C ASP A 17 -24.08 -2.41 -15.41
N LEU A 18 -25.09 -3.21 -15.68
CA LEU A 18 -25.10 -4.66 -15.54
C LEU A 18 -25.01 -5.27 -16.96
N PHE A 19 -24.11 -6.23 -17.21
CA PHE A 19 -24.02 -6.89 -18.52
C PHE A 19 -24.02 -8.41 -18.39
N VAL A 20 -24.64 -9.09 -19.36
CA VAL A 20 -24.82 -10.54 -19.39
C VAL A 20 -24.03 -11.14 -20.55
N LEU A 21 -23.31 -12.22 -20.29
CA LEU A 21 -22.53 -12.96 -21.29
C LEU A 21 -22.78 -14.47 -21.11
N GLY A 22 -23.38 -15.12 -22.11
CA GLY A 22 -23.54 -16.59 -22.13
C GLY A 22 -24.32 -17.17 -20.93
N GLY A 23 -25.31 -16.45 -20.40
CA GLY A 23 -26.05 -16.88 -19.20
C GLY A 23 -25.37 -16.56 -17.86
N LYS A 24 -24.26 -15.81 -17.85
CA LYS A 24 -23.61 -15.31 -16.63
C LYS A 24 -23.56 -13.78 -16.64
N THR A 25 -23.94 -13.18 -15.52
CA THR A 25 -24.01 -11.72 -15.35
C THR A 25 -22.77 -11.21 -14.64
N TYR A 26 -22.21 -10.10 -15.14
CA TYR A 26 -21.00 -9.48 -14.62
C TYR A 26 -21.28 -8.05 -14.15
N LEU A 27 -20.62 -7.66 -13.04
CA LEU A 27 -20.94 -6.47 -12.26
C LEU A 27 -19.74 -5.53 -12.06
N LEU A 28 -20.08 -4.24 -11.86
CA LEU A 28 -19.35 -3.08 -11.33
C LEU A 28 -18.10 -3.38 -10.47
N VAL A 29 -18.12 -4.47 -9.70
CA VAL A 29 -17.02 -4.97 -8.86
C VAL A 29 -15.73 -5.22 -9.66
N ILE A 30 -15.81 -5.77 -10.88
CA ILE A 30 -14.62 -5.98 -11.72
C ILE A 30 -13.98 -4.62 -12.09
N SER A 31 -14.80 -3.61 -12.38
CA SER A 31 -14.33 -2.26 -12.72
C SER A 31 -13.68 -1.55 -11.52
N PHE A 32 -14.31 -1.61 -10.34
CA PHE A 32 -13.76 -1.04 -9.12
C PHE A 32 -12.38 -1.64 -8.77
N MET A 33 -12.26 -2.97 -8.86
CA MET A 33 -11.01 -3.68 -8.58
C MET A 33 -9.90 -3.33 -9.58
N ARG A 34 -10.25 -3.13 -10.87
CA ARG A 34 -9.31 -2.65 -11.89
C ARG A 34 -8.81 -1.24 -11.57
N ASN A 35 -9.73 -0.30 -11.30
CA ASN A 35 -9.39 1.08 -10.97
C ASN A 35 -8.50 1.18 -9.72
N ARG A 36 -8.79 0.38 -8.70
CA ARG A 36 -7.97 0.32 -7.48
C ARG A 36 -6.56 -0.18 -7.76
N LYS A 37 -6.41 -1.27 -8.54
CA LYS A 37 -5.10 -1.81 -8.92
C LYS A 37 -4.26 -0.80 -9.70
N GLU A 38 -4.87 -0.09 -10.64
CA GLU A 38 -4.17 0.95 -11.41
C GLU A 38 -3.74 2.14 -10.53
N LYS A 39 -4.58 2.56 -9.58
CA LYS A 39 -4.24 3.61 -8.61
C LYS A 39 -3.06 3.18 -7.74
N ILE A 40 -3.04 1.95 -7.25
CA ILE A 40 -1.93 1.41 -6.46
C ILE A 40 -0.65 1.39 -7.31
N LYS A 41 -0.71 0.86 -8.53
CA LYS A 41 0.44 0.84 -9.46
C LYS A 41 1.02 2.23 -9.67
N LYS A 42 0.18 3.22 -9.97
CA LYS A 42 0.60 4.63 -10.16
C LYS A 42 1.26 5.24 -8.92
N ASN A 43 0.90 4.79 -7.70
CA ASN A 43 1.54 5.29 -6.49
C ASN A 43 2.88 4.60 -6.22
N LEU A 44 3.00 3.31 -6.54
CA LEU A 44 4.25 2.56 -6.40
C LEU A 44 5.30 2.96 -7.45
N ASP A 45 4.88 3.41 -8.62
CA ASP A 45 5.79 3.91 -9.67
C ASP A 45 6.43 5.27 -9.30
N LYS A 46 5.90 5.98 -8.29
CA LYS A 46 6.47 7.25 -7.84
C LYS A 46 7.72 7.00 -7.02
N LYS A 47 8.74 7.82 -7.25
CA LYS A 47 9.92 7.87 -6.38
C LYS A 47 9.56 8.58 -5.08
N LEU A 48 10.18 8.15 -3.98
CA LEU A 48 10.09 8.85 -2.70
C LEU A 48 10.78 10.21 -2.81
N GLY A 49 10.10 11.24 -2.32
CA GLY A 49 10.69 12.56 -2.13
C GLY A 49 11.75 12.55 -1.02
N ALA A 50 12.62 13.55 -1.02
CA ALA A 50 13.70 13.66 -0.04
C ALA A 50 13.18 13.84 1.40
N GLU A 51 11.95 14.32 1.57
CA GLU A 51 11.27 14.48 2.86
C GLU A 51 11.02 13.16 3.60
N PHE A 52 11.00 12.03 2.88
CA PHE A 52 10.82 10.70 3.47
C PHE A 52 12.15 10.00 3.76
N LEU A 53 13.27 10.62 3.40
CA LEU A 53 14.60 10.05 3.53
C LEU A 53 15.31 10.64 4.73
N SER A 54 15.74 9.77 5.64
CA SER A 54 16.62 10.11 6.75
C SER A 54 18.06 9.73 6.40
N VAL A 55 19.01 10.49 6.92
CA VAL A 55 20.43 10.23 6.71
C VAL A 55 21.11 10.10 8.06
N ARG A 56 21.88 9.02 8.24
CA ARG A 56 22.76 8.85 9.40
C ARG A 56 24.22 8.81 8.96
N GLN A 57 25.11 9.23 9.85
CA GLN A 57 26.54 9.08 9.64
C GLN A 57 26.97 7.64 9.93
N GLY A 58 27.67 7.02 8.98
CA GLY A 58 28.23 5.69 9.08
C GLY A 58 29.73 5.70 9.38
N CYS A 59 30.31 4.51 9.52
CA CYS A 59 31.74 4.33 9.71
C CYS A 59 32.52 4.89 8.51
N GLY A 60 33.67 5.52 8.77
CA GLY A 60 34.50 6.13 7.72
C GLY A 60 33.90 7.41 7.10
N GLY A 61 32.93 8.05 7.75
CA GLY A 61 32.33 9.31 7.28
C GLY A 61 31.30 9.16 6.15
N VAL A 62 30.96 7.93 5.77
CA VAL A 62 29.95 7.66 4.73
C VAL A 62 28.56 7.98 5.27
N LYS A 63 27.75 8.69 4.49
CA LYS A 63 26.35 8.96 4.82
C LYS A 63 25.46 7.81 4.35
N LEU A 64 24.69 7.22 5.26
CA LEU A 64 23.74 6.16 4.96
C LEU A 64 22.33 6.75 4.90
N THR A 65 21.68 6.61 3.74
CA THR A 65 20.31 7.06 3.53
C THR A 65 19.35 5.91 3.74
N TYR A 66 18.30 6.11 4.53
CA TYR A 66 17.29 5.11 4.84
C TYR A 66 15.91 5.76 5.02
N VAL A 67 14.87 4.94 5.11
CA VAL A 67 13.51 5.40 5.43
C VAL A 67 13.16 4.92 6.84
N GLU A 68 12.57 5.81 7.63
CA GLU A 68 12.15 5.48 8.99
C GLU A 68 10.94 4.54 9.00
N GLY A 69 10.88 3.65 10.01
CA GLY A 69 9.82 2.64 10.07
C GLY A 69 8.41 3.23 10.11
N TRP A 70 8.18 4.29 10.89
CA TRP A 70 6.88 4.94 10.98
C TRP A 70 6.44 5.57 9.65
N VAL A 71 7.40 6.05 8.84
CA VAL A 71 7.14 6.58 7.50
C VAL A 71 6.65 5.47 6.58
N ILE A 72 7.31 4.33 6.58
CA ILE A 72 6.89 3.16 5.77
C ILE A 72 5.48 2.70 6.17
N ILE A 73 5.18 2.62 7.46
CA ILE A 73 3.85 2.25 7.97
C ILE A 73 2.79 3.24 7.49
N SER A 74 3.06 4.54 7.59
CA SER A 74 2.16 5.60 7.13
C SER A 74 1.92 5.55 5.61
N LEU A 75 2.97 5.32 4.83
CA LEU A 75 2.90 5.15 3.38
C LEU A 75 2.07 3.92 3.00
N ALA A 76 2.28 2.78 3.67
CA ALA A 76 1.52 1.56 3.42
C ALA A 76 0.02 1.78 3.67
N ASN A 77 -0.33 2.42 4.80
CA ASN A 77 -1.72 2.79 5.10
C ASN A 77 -2.32 3.73 4.05
N THR A 78 -1.53 4.65 3.51
CA THR A 78 -1.99 5.61 2.50
C THR A 78 -2.22 4.96 1.12
N ILE A 79 -1.34 4.03 0.72
CA ILE A 79 -1.38 3.40 -0.61
C ILE A 79 -2.36 2.24 -0.65
N PHE A 80 -2.31 1.37 0.37
CA PHE A 80 -3.08 0.13 0.41
C PHE A 80 -4.33 0.23 1.29
N GLY A 81 -4.41 1.19 2.20
CA GLY A 81 -5.44 1.24 3.25
C GLY A 81 -5.00 0.50 4.50
N PHE A 82 -5.55 0.85 5.67
CA PHE A 82 -5.16 0.24 6.95
C PHE A 82 -5.41 -1.27 7.03
N ASP A 83 -6.35 -1.78 6.24
CA ASP A 83 -6.77 -3.18 6.12
C ASP A 83 -6.19 -3.87 4.87
N GLY A 84 -5.42 -3.13 4.05
CA GLY A 84 -4.95 -3.58 2.75
C GLY A 84 -3.54 -4.22 2.73
N TRP A 85 -2.87 -4.32 3.88
CA TRP A 85 -1.50 -4.86 3.99
C TRP A 85 -1.27 -5.53 5.36
N ASN A 86 -0.23 -6.36 5.44
CA ASN A 86 0.26 -6.94 6.69
C ASN A 86 1.77 -7.18 6.60
N SER A 87 2.43 -7.39 7.73
CA SER A 87 3.84 -7.74 7.83
C SER A 87 4.04 -8.80 8.90
N GLU A 88 4.91 -9.78 8.64
CA GLU A 88 5.22 -10.89 9.54
C GLU A 88 6.73 -11.10 9.60
N VAL A 89 7.25 -11.36 10.81
CA VAL A 89 8.65 -11.72 11.02
C VAL A 89 8.77 -13.24 10.92
N LYS A 90 9.44 -13.73 9.87
CA LYS A 90 9.53 -15.18 9.60
C LYS A 90 10.62 -15.89 10.38
N ASP A 91 11.76 -15.24 10.55
CA ASP A 91 12.94 -15.83 11.17
C ASP A 91 13.79 -14.71 11.81
N LEU A 92 14.36 -14.99 12.97
CA LEU A 92 15.21 -14.05 13.72
C LEU A 92 16.48 -14.76 14.14
N ASN A 93 17.59 -14.43 13.47
CA ASN A 93 18.91 -14.94 13.81
C ASN A 93 19.63 -13.93 14.72
N TYR A 94 20.05 -14.39 15.89
CA TYR A 94 20.85 -13.60 16.84
C TYR A 94 22.33 -13.91 16.63
N VAL A 95 23.14 -12.87 16.47
CA VAL A 95 24.59 -12.99 16.51
C VAL A 95 25.04 -12.55 17.89
N ASP A 96 25.43 -13.49 18.72
CA ASP A 96 25.96 -13.20 20.04
C ASP A 96 27.45 -12.83 19.91
N GLN A 97 27.82 -11.59 20.28
CA GLN A 97 29.22 -11.16 20.26
C GLN A 97 29.92 -11.65 21.52
N THR A 98 30.53 -12.83 21.47
CA THR A 98 31.41 -13.28 22.56
C THR A 98 32.66 -12.40 22.55
N ILE A 99 32.74 -11.45 23.48
CA ILE A 99 33.93 -10.63 23.68
C ILE A 99 35.02 -11.55 24.24
N SER A 100 35.93 -12.01 23.39
CA SER A 100 37.11 -12.75 23.81
C SER A 100 38.11 -11.78 24.45
N PHE A 101 38.09 -11.67 25.77
CA PHE A 101 39.13 -10.97 26.52
C PHE A 101 40.42 -11.81 26.50
N SER A 102 41.41 -11.38 25.72
CA SER A 102 42.77 -11.92 25.82
C SER A 102 43.45 -11.29 27.03
N THR A 103 43.43 -11.99 28.16
CA THR A 103 44.28 -11.65 29.30
C THR A 103 45.65 -12.27 29.05
N THR A 104 46.61 -11.44 28.63
CA THR A 104 48.03 -11.76 28.73
C THR A 104 48.51 -11.34 30.13
N ILE A 105 48.99 -12.29 30.93
CA ILE A 105 49.92 -12.05 32.04
C ILE A 105 51.23 -12.72 31.64
#